data_AF-A0ABC9EWN4-F1
#
_entry.id   AF-A0ABC9EWN4-F1
#
_cell.length_a   1.000
_cell.length_b   1.000
_cell.length_c   1.000
_cell.angle_alpha   90.00
_cell.angle_beta   90.00
_cell.angle_gamma   90.00
#
_symmetry.space_group_name_H-M   'P 1'
#
loop_
_entity.id
_entity.type
_entity.pdbx_description
1 polymer ?
#
loop_
_entity_poly.entity_id
_entity_poly.type
_entity_poly.pdbx_seq_one_letter_code
_entity_poly.pdbx_strand_id
1 'polypeptide(L)'
;MEGRRRSPGQAAVRRRRRRRRAAETASLMSRKVRELRRLVPGGAAVPADRLLLRAADYIVRLRARIELLRALSELVAVTNHGGGHHADGDASWL
;
A
#
# COMPACT_ATOMS: atom_id res chain seq x y z
N MET A 1 50.89 4.82 32.78
CA MET A 1 49.71 5.34 32.03
C MET A 1 49.75 4.75 30.63
N GLU A 2 49.23 3.54 30.46
CA GLU A 2 49.36 2.81 29.19
C GLU A 2 48.22 3.21 28.25
N GLY A 3 48.54 4.09 27.31
CA GLY A 3 47.62 4.55 26.28
C GLY A 3 47.12 3.38 25.46
N ARG A 4 45.84 3.02 25.66
CA ARG A 4 45.12 1.97 24.93
C ARG A 4 45.01 2.38 23.46
N ARG A 5 46.07 2.11 22.68
CA ARG A 5 46.16 2.40 21.24
C ARG A 5 45.02 1.68 20.53
N ARG A 6 43.94 2.40 20.24
CA ARG A 6 42.84 1.88 19.40
C ARG A 6 43.43 1.59 18.02
N SER A 7 43.53 0.32 17.69
CA SER A 7 44.17 -0.16 16.46
C SER A 7 43.47 0.44 15.22
N PRO A 8 44.18 1.17 14.34
CA PRO A 8 43.61 1.83 13.16
C PRO A 8 42.79 0.90 12.25
N GLY A 9 43.16 -0.38 12.21
CA GLY A 9 42.45 -1.41 11.46
C GLY A 9 41.00 -1.62 11.93
N GLN A 10 40.71 -1.49 13.22
CA GLN A 10 39.35 -1.69 13.74
C GLN A 10 38.40 -0.55 13.35
N ALA A 11 38.90 0.69 13.32
CA ALA A 11 38.12 1.85 12.88
C ALA A 11 37.80 1.77 11.38
N ALA A 12 38.78 1.37 10.56
CA ALA A 12 38.59 1.16 9.13
C ALA A 12 37.56 0.04 8.83
N VAL A 13 37.64 -1.08 9.55
CA VAL A 13 36.68 -2.20 9.43
C VAL A 13 35.26 -1.76 9.82
N ARG A 14 35.11 -1.02 10.93
CA ARG A 14 33.81 -0.46 11.35
C ARG A 14 33.23 0.50 10.31
N ARG A 15 34.06 1.39 9.75
CA ARG A 15 33.64 2.32 8.68
C ARG A 15 33.20 1.57 7.42
N ARG A 16 33.94 0.52 7.02
CA ARG A 16 33.59 -0.33 5.88
C ARG A 16 32.26 -1.06 6.09
N ARG A 17 32.04 -1.63 7.28
CA ARG A 17 30.75 -2.27 7.64
C ARG A 17 29.60 -1.27 7.62
N ARG A 18 29.79 -0.05 8.16
CA ARG A 18 28.76 1.01 8.13
C ARG A 18 28.40 1.43 6.71
N ARG A 19 29.40 1.59 5.84
CA ARG A 19 29.19 1.91 4.41
C ARG A 19 28.42 0.81 3.68
N ARG A 20 28.73 -0.46 3.93
CA ARG A 20 27.98 -1.60 3.35
C ARG A 20 26.51 -1.57 3.75
N ARG A 21 26.22 -1.41 5.06
CA ARG A 21 24.84 -1.28 5.56
C ARG A 21 24.10 -0.08 4.97
N ALA A 22 24.78 1.05 4.81
CA ALA A 22 24.20 2.24 4.17
C ALA A 22 23.87 1.98 2.68
N ALA A 23 24.73 1.27 1.96
CA ALA A 23 24.49 0.89 0.57
C ALA A 23 23.33 -0.11 0.43
N GLU A 24 23.26 -1.10 1.31
CA GLU A 24 22.17 -2.08 1.37
C GLU A 24 20.83 -1.38 1.64
N THR A 25 20.77 -0.50 2.63
CA THR A 25 19.56 0.27 2.94
C THR A 25 19.15 1.19 1.79
N ALA A 26 20.09 1.87 1.14
CA ALA A 26 19.81 2.70 -0.03
C ALA A 26 19.24 1.88 -1.22
N SER A 27 19.76 0.67 -1.45
CA SER A 27 19.24 -0.24 -2.47
C SER A 27 17.81 -0.68 -2.16
N LEU A 28 17.54 -1.06 -0.92
CA LEU A 28 16.18 -1.42 -0.47
C LEU A 28 15.21 -0.24 -0.61
N MET A 29 15.62 0.96 -0.22
CA MET A 29 14.80 2.17 -0.39
C MET A 29 14.52 2.45 -1.87
N SER A 30 15.53 2.32 -2.73
CA SER A 30 15.37 2.49 -4.17
C SER A 30 14.36 1.50 -4.76
N ARG A 31 14.35 0.24 -4.30
CA ARG A 31 13.35 -0.75 -4.68
C ARG A 31 11.95 -0.36 -4.19
N LYS A 32 11.80 0.03 -2.93
CA LYS A 32 10.51 0.48 -2.37
C LYS A 32 9.94 1.68 -3.10
N VAL A 33 10.77 2.69 -3.39
CA VAL A 33 10.35 3.88 -4.16
C VAL A 33 9.89 3.48 -5.56
N ARG A 34 10.61 2.56 -6.22
CA ARG A 34 10.23 2.07 -7.55
C ARG A 34 8.88 1.37 -7.55
N GLU A 35 8.63 0.49 -6.57
CA GLU A 35 7.33 -0.18 -6.46
C GLU A 35 6.21 0.82 -6.15
N LEU A 36 6.45 1.77 -5.24
CA LEU A 36 5.44 2.78 -4.93
C LEU A 36 5.09 3.65 -6.16
N ARG A 37 6.07 3.99 -7.01
CA ARG A 37 5.83 4.70 -8.28
C ARG A 37 4.95 3.93 -9.26
N ARG A 38 5.01 2.59 -9.24
CA ARG A 38 4.18 1.73 -10.09
C ARG A 38 2.75 1.63 -9.57
N LEU A 39 2.57 1.60 -8.24
CA LEU A 39 1.26 1.46 -7.60
C LEU A 39 0.43 2.75 -7.62
N VAL A 40 1.10 3.91 -7.58
CA VAL A 40 0.44 5.21 -7.49
C VAL A 40 0.20 5.78 -8.89
N PRO A 41 -1.05 6.13 -9.27
CA PRO A 41 -1.33 6.76 -10.55
C PRO A 41 -0.57 8.08 -10.75
N GLY A 42 0.20 8.14 -11.84
CA GLY A 42 1.11 9.24 -12.15
C GLY A 42 2.40 9.24 -11.30
N GLY A 43 2.65 8.22 -10.47
CA GLY A 43 3.78 8.17 -9.53
C GLY A 43 5.15 8.23 -10.20
N ALA A 44 5.29 7.76 -11.44
CA ALA A 44 6.54 7.85 -12.20
C ALA A 44 7.03 9.31 -12.39
N ALA A 45 6.11 10.26 -12.53
CA ALA A 45 6.41 11.69 -12.70
C ALA A 45 6.60 12.44 -11.38
N VAL A 46 6.37 11.79 -10.23
CA VAL A 46 6.40 12.44 -8.91
C VAL A 46 7.81 12.36 -8.29
N PRO A 47 8.34 13.50 -7.81
CA PRO A 47 9.56 13.54 -6.99
C PRO A 47 9.47 12.64 -5.76
N ALA A 48 10.58 12.02 -5.35
CA ALA A 48 10.57 11.00 -4.29
C ALA A 48 10.10 11.53 -2.94
N ASP A 49 10.40 12.79 -2.64
CA ASP A 49 9.98 13.56 -1.46
C ASP A 49 8.46 13.78 -1.38
N ARG A 50 7.76 13.80 -2.52
CA ARG A 50 6.30 13.98 -2.60
C ARG A 50 5.52 12.69 -2.86
N LEU A 51 6.21 11.58 -3.14
CA LEU A 51 5.57 10.34 -3.54
C LEU A 51 4.66 9.76 -2.45
N LEU A 52 5.04 9.90 -1.18
CA LEU A 52 4.22 9.46 -0.04
C LEU A 52 2.93 10.27 0.10
N LEU A 53 3.00 11.60 -0.09
CA LEU A 53 1.82 12.45 -0.06
C LEU A 53 0.84 12.07 -1.18
N ARG A 54 1.36 11.91 -2.41
CA ARG A 54 0.55 11.45 -3.55
C ARG A 54 -0.08 10.07 -3.30
N ALA A 55 0.65 9.17 -2.65
CA ALA A 55 0.14 7.86 -2.27
C ALA A 55 -0.99 7.96 -1.24
N ALA A 56 -0.84 8.83 -0.23
CA ALA A 56 -1.88 9.08 0.77
C ALA A 56 -3.17 9.60 0.11
N ASP A 57 -3.08 10.58 -0.79
CA ASP A 57 -4.23 11.08 -1.53
C ASP A 57 -4.91 9.97 -2.34
N TYR A 58 -4.12 9.09 -2.95
CA TYR A 58 -4.64 7.98 -3.72
C TYR A 58 -5.35 6.93 -2.85
N ILE A 59 -4.82 6.62 -1.68
CA ILE A 59 -5.46 5.72 -0.71
C ILE A 59 -6.82 6.29 -0.29
N VAL A 60 -6.91 7.59 -0.01
CA VAL A 60 -8.18 8.25 0.36
C VAL A 60 -9.19 8.13 -0.78
N ARG A 61 -8.79 8.43 -2.03
CA ARG A 61 -9.68 8.29 -3.20
C ARG A 61 -10.14 6.85 -3.42
N LEU A 62 -9.26 5.86 -3.24
CA LEU A 62 -9.62 4.45 -3.37
C LEU A 62 -10.64 4.04 -2.32
N ARG A 63 -10.45 4.45 -1.05
CA ARG A 63 -11.41 4.18 0.02
C ARG A 63 -12.78 4.76 -0.30
N ALA A 64 -12.84 6.04 -0.69
CA ALA A 64 -14.10 6.67 -1.08
C ALA A 64 -14.80 5.94 -2.24
N ARG A 65 -14.03 5.48 -3.24
CA ARG A 65 -14.58 4.70 -4.37
C ARG A 65 -15.15 3.36 -3.92
N ILE A 66 -14.49 2.66 -3.00
CA ILE A 66 -14.98 1.39 -2.45
C ILE A 66 -16.28 1.61 -1.68
N GLU A 67 -16.34 2.62 -0.81
CA GLU A 67 -17.55 2.92 -0.05
C GLU A 67 -18.73 3.29 -0.96
N LEU A 68 -18.49 4.08 -2.00
CA LEU A 68 -19.51 4.38 -3.01
C LEU A 68 -20.01 3.10 -3.70
N LEU A 69 -19.10 2.24 -4.16
CA LEU A 69 -19.47 1.00 -4.84
C LEU A 69 -20.24 0.04 -3.94
N ARG A 70 -19.91 -0.01 -2.64
CA ARG A 70 -20.68 -0.77 -1.64
C ARG A 70 -22.10 -0.23 -1.49
N ALA A 71 -22.25 1.07 -1.30
CA ALA A 71 -23.58 1.69 -1.18
C ALA A 71 -24.43 1.46 -2.44
N LEU A 72 -23.83 1.55 -3.63
CA LEU A 72 -24.54 1.24 -4.88
C LEU A 72 -24.91 -0.25 -4.99
N SER A 73 -24.03 -1.15 -4.56
CA SER A 73 -24.30 -2.58 -4.53
C SER A 73 -25.45 -2.92 -3.58
N GLU A 74 -25.51 -2.28 -2.42
CA GLU A 74 -26.61 -2.45 -1.46
C GLU A 74 -27.93 -1.94 -2.03
N LEU A 75 -27.92 -0.78 -2.69
CA LEU A 75 -29.10 -0.24 -3.34
C LEU A 75 -29.67 -1.21 -4.39
N VAL A 76 -28.80 -1.76 -5.26
CA VAL A 76 -29.20 -2.73 -6.28
C VAL A 76 -29.70 -4.03 -5.65
N ALA A 77 -29.07 -4.51 -4.57
CA ALA A 77 -29.52 -5.71 -3.86
C ALA A 77 -30.94 -5.50 -3.28
N VAL A 78 -31.19 -4.35 -2.64
CA VAL A 78 -32.50 -4.01 -2.09
C VAL A 78 -33.57 -3.95 -3.18
N THR A 79 -33.28 -3.32 -4.33
CA THR A 79 -34.25 -3.24 -5.43
C THR A 79 -34.52 -4.59 -6.07
N ASN A 80 -33.55 -5.49 -6.09
CA ASN A 80 -33.71 -6.84 -6.65
C ASN A 80 -34.42 -7.80 -5.68
N HIS A 81 -34.40 -7.56 -4.38
CA HIS A 81 -35.12 -8.35 -3.37
C HIS A 81 -36.58 -7.91 -3.15
N GLY A 82 -37.02 -6.79 -3.75
CA GLY A 82 -38.41 -6.31 -3.69
C GLY A 82 -39.38 -6.93 -4.71
N GLY A 83 -38.90 -7.79 -5.62
CA GLY A 83 -39.72 -8.42 -6.67
C GLY A 83 -40.25 -9.83 -6.34
N GLY A 84 -40.03 -10.33 -5.12
CA GLY A 84 -40.38 -11.69 -4.73
C GLY A 84 -41.35 -11.72 -3.56
N HIS A 85 -42.63 -11.39 -3.77
CA HIS A 85 -43.67 -11.75 -2.82
C HIS A 85 -44.93 -12.24 -3.56
N HIS A 86 -45.23 -13.53 -3.33
CA HIS A 86 -46.52 -14.20 -3.51
C HIS A 86 -46.94 -14.58 -4.94
N ALA A 87 -46.37 -15.66 -5.47
CA ALA A 87 -47.17 -16.60 -6.25
C ALA A 87 -47.49 -17.76 -5.30
N ASP A 88 -48.73 -17.73 -4.84
CA ASP A 88 -49.39 -18.72 -4.00
C ASP A 88 -49.23 -20.11 -4.63
N GLY A 89 -48.83 -21.06 -3.80
CA GLY A 89 -48.73 -22.46 -4.19
C GLY A 89 -50.09 -23.11 -4.04
N ASP A 90 -51.08 -22.67 -4.83
CA ASP A 90 -52.42 -23.26 -4.91
C ASP A 90 -52.57 -24.14 -6.17
N ALA A 91 -51.53 -24.90 -6.52
CA ALA A 91 -51.73 -26.06 -7.39
C ALA A 91 -52.32 -27.22 -6.56
N SER A 92 -53.60 -27.06 -6.21
CA SER A 92 -54.47 -28.13 -5.77
C SER A 92 -54.51 -29.22 -6.86
N TRP A 93 -53.90 -30.36 -6.58
CA TRP A 93 -54.09 -31.57 -7.38
C TRP A 93 -55.45 -32.20 -7.04
N LEU A 94 -56.45 -31.88 -7.85
CA LEU A 94 -57.60 -32.73 -8.19
C LEU A 94 -57.75 -32.75 -9.71
#